data_AF-W6TFG4-F1
#
_entry.id   AF-W6TFG4-F1
#
_cell.length_a   1.000
_cell.length_b   1.000
_cell.length_c   1.000
_cell.angle_alpha   90.00
_cell.angle_beta   90.00
_cell.angle_gamma   90.00
#
_symmetry.space_group_name_H-M   'P 1'
#
loop_
_entity.id
_entity.type
_entity.pdbx_description
1 polymer ?
#
loop_
_entity_poly.entity_id
_entity_poly.type
_entity_poly.pdbx_seq_one_letter_code
_entity_poly.pdbx_strand_id
1 'polypeptide(L)'
;MDSVLERLREKKDEIKANIFIRLEVEDNKKIYHTKVMNDFYAFGIDNRDKGRFFISFRGLFNQKKIMSFNLFSIKGDDKFLGIFYGYKKPIRNIIKKYEENGIIKTSFFSKIYYIEFRFRKGSVFCYIKGIHRLLQKDRFKTKYCQVLVEKLSKLEREVHLFYNKKLPKGGLVHRWIKKTKGDYHRINQRWSWEKYDQYNICNIISSKISSIVNRYGYSSFDY
;
A
#
# COMPACT_ATOMS: atom_id res chain seq x y z
N MET A 1 -6.28 -42.88 12.17
CA MET A 1 -5.18 -41.98 11.71
C MET A 1 -5.73 -40.78 10.94
N ASP A 2 -6.94 -40.89 10.37
CA ASP A 2 -7.58 -39.86 9.54
C ASP A 2 -7.95 -38.57 10.29
N SER A 3 -8.35 -38.65 11.56
CA SER A 3 -8.73 -37.44 12.34
C SER A 3 -7.56 -36.49 12.62
N VAL A 4 -6.32 -36.99 12.66
CA VAL A 4 -5.12 -36.16 12.84
C VAL A 4 -4.75 -35.49 11.51
N LEU A 5 -4.84 -36.23 10.40
CA LEU A 5 -4.59 -35.68 9.06
C LEU A 5 -5.63 -34.63 8.67
N GLU A 6 -6.89 -34.84 9.03
CA GLU A 6 -7.98 -33.90 8.81
C GLU A 6 -7.78 -32.61 9.62
N ARG A 7 -7.47 -32.70 10.91
CA ARG A 7 -7.10 -31.55 11.76
C ARG A 7 -5.86 -30.80 11.26
N LEU A 8 -4.87 -31.51 10.70
CA LEU A 8 -3.69 -30.89 10.12
C LEU A 8 -4.01 -30.19 8.79
N ARG A 9 -4.92 -30.73 7.98
CA ARG A 9 -5.42 -30.08 6.76
C ARG A 9 -6.24 -28.84 7.11
N GLU A 10 -7.16 -28.93 8.05
CA GLU A 10 -7.94 -27.80 8.57
C GLU A 10 -7.03 -26.69 9.11
N LYS A 11 -6.05 -27.02 9.96
CA LYS A 11 -5.04 -26.05 10.44
C LYS A 11 -4.25 -25.43 9.29
N LYS A 12 -3.86 -26.22 8.29
CA LYS A 12 -3.11 -25.72 7.12
C LYS A 12 -3.96 -24.79 6.27
N ASP A 13 -5.26 -25.05 6.14
CA ASP A 13 -6.20 -24.22 5.40
C ASP A 13 -6.59 -22.94 6.18
N GLU A 14 -6.74 -22.99 7.50
CA GLU A 14 -6.84 -21.81 8.37
C GLU A 14 -5.59 -20.92 8.25
N ILE A 15 -4.39 -21.50 8.28
CA ILE A 15 -3.12 -20.78 8.08
C ILE A 15 -3.05 -20.17 6.67
N LYS A 16 -3.58 -20.84 5.64
CA LYS A 16 -3.68 -20.32 4.26
C LYS A 16 -4.74 -19.22 4.09
N ALA A 17 -5.79 -19.25 4.92
CA ALA A 17 -6.89 -18.30 4.93
C ALA A 17 -6.56 -17.01 5.71
N ASN A 18 -5.57 -17.06 6.61
CA ASN A 18 -5.19 -15.91 7.42
C ASN A 18 -4.67 -14.74 6.54
N ILE A 19 -5.31 -13.57 6.67
CA ILE A 19 -4.94 -12.34 5.98
C ILE A 19 -3.70 -11.68 6.61
N PHE A 20 -3.39 -11.95 7.87
CA PHE A 20 -2.23 -11.40 8.56
C PHE A 20 -0.95 -12.16 8.21
N ILE A 21 0.11 -11.42 7.90
CA ILE A 21 1.44 -11.96 7.58
C ILE A 21 2.47 -11.70 8.68
N ARG A 22 2.26 -10.66 9.49
CA ARG A 22 3.19 -10.28 10.56
C ARG A 22 2.43 -9.65 11.72
N LEU A 23 2.90 -9.95 12.93
CA LEU A 23 2.56 -9.28 14.17
C LEU A 23 3.85 -8.67 14.73
N GLU A 24 3.85 -7.39 15.02
CA GLU A 24 4.93 -6.68 15.70
C GLU A 24 4.45 -6.28 17.09
N VAL A 25 5.35 -6.33 18.07
CA VAL A 25 5.11 -5.82 19.43
C VAL A 25 6.14 -4.73 19.68
N GLU A 26 5.68 -3.49 19.79
CA GLU A 26 6.51 -2.30 19.98
C GLU A 26 5.86 -1.48 21.11
N ASP A 27 6.61 -1.17 22.17
CA ASP A 27 6.10 -0.42 23.34
C ASP A 27 4.78 -0.94 23.91
N ASN A 28 4.66 -2.27 24.08
CA ASN A 28 3.42 -2.96 24.48
C ASN A 28 2.22 -2.77 23.55
N LYS A 29 2.42 -2.23 22.34
CA LYS A 29 1.40 -2.13 21.29
C LYS A 29 1.53 -3.28 20.32
N LYS A 30 0.40 -3.89 19.98
CA LYS A 30 0.33 -4.96 18.98
C LYS A 30 0.02 -4.36 17.61
N ILE A 31 0.91 -4.55 16.65
CA ILE A 31 0.75 -4.05 15.28
C ILE A 31 0.58 -5.24 14.33
N TYR A 32 -0.60 -5.33 13.73
CA TYR A 32 -0.94 -6.39 12.78
C TYR A 32 -0.75 -5.92 11.35
N HIS A 33 -0.10 -6.75 10.55
CA HIS A 33 0.19 -6.47 9.15
C HIS A 33 -0.50 -7.50 8.27
N THR A 34 -1.30 -7.02 7.34
CA THR A 34 -1.95 -7.87 6.33
C THR A 34 -0.97 -8.28 5.23
N LYS A 35 -1.34 -9.31 4.47
CA LYS A 35 -0.81 -9.55 3.13
C LYS A 35 -1.16 -8.36 2.24
N VAL A 36 -0.36 -8.10 1.21
CA VAL A 36 -0.74 -7.10 0.21
C VAL A 36 -1.95 -7.61 -0.56
N MET A 37 -3.00 -6.80 -0.57
CA MET A 37 -4.25 -7.07 -1.25
C MET A 37 -4.34 -6.23 -2.52
N ASN A 38 -5.14 -6.70 -3.49
CA ASN A 38 -5.35 -5.94 -4.72
C ASN A 38 -6.25 -4.73 -4.46
N ASP A 39 -7.44 -4.97 -3.90
CA ASP A 39 -8.47 -3.95 -3.69
C ASP A 39 -9.53 -4.38 -2.66
N PHE A 40 -10.38 -3.45 -2.25
CA PHE A 40 -11.55 -3.70 -1.40
C PHE A 40 -12.60 -4.56 -2.10
N TYR A 41 -13.16 -5.52 -1.36
CA TYR A 41 -14.32 -6.28 -1.79
C TYR A 41 -15.60 -5.74 -1.13
N ALA A 42 -15.74 -5.92 0.19
CA ALA A 42 -16.87 -5.48 0.99
C ALA A 42 -16.47 -5.21 2.45
N PHE A 43 -17.29 -4.47 3.18
CA PHE A 43 -17.13 -4.21 4.61
C PHE A 43 -18.50 -3.88 5.22
N GLY A 44 -18.61 -3.95 6.54
CA GLY A 44 -19.81 -3.58 7.26
C GLY A 44 -19.85 -4.13 8.67
N ILE A 45 -20.89 -3.78 9.41
CA ILE A 45 -21.19 -4.38 10.71
C ILE A 45 -21.83 -5.75 10.46
N ASP A 46 -21.41 -6.77 11.20
CA ASP A 46 -22.06 -8.07 11.15
C ASP A 46 -23.49 -7.96 11.74
N ASN A 47 -24.50 -8.28 10.94
CA ASN A 47 -25.90 -8.20 11.35
C ASN A 47 -26.22 -9.13 12.54
N ARG A 48 -25.45 -10.21 12.72
CA ARG A 48 -25.64 -11.17 13.82
C ARG A 48 -24.87 -10.75 15.08
N ASP A 49 -23.82 -9.95 14.91
CA ASP A 49 -22.97 -9.50 16.01
C ASP A 49 -22.50 -8.07 15.76
N LYS A 50 -23.24 -7.12 16.36
CA LYS A 50 -22.92 -5.69 16.30
C LYS A 50 -21.58 -5.33 16.93
N GLY A 51 -20.91 -6.27 17.62
CA GLY A 51 -19.56 -6.14 18.14
C GLY A 51 -18.45 -6.37 17.11
N ARG A 52 -18.79 -6.73 15.86
CA ARG A 52 -17.83 -6.99 14.78
C ARG A 52 -18.09 -6.13 13.55
N PHE A 53 -17.03 -5.51 13.05
CA PHE A 53 -16.99 -4.82 11.77
C PHE A 53 -16.06 -5.57 10.82
N PHE A 54 -16.62 -6.26 9.84
CA PHE A 54 -15.83 -7.05 8.89
C PHE A 54 -15.25 -6.16 7.79
N ILE A 55 -14.05 -6.51 7.34
CA ILE A 55 -13.40 -5.90 6.18
C ILE A 55 -12.85 -7.01 5.30
N SER A 56 -13.19 -6.99 4.02
CA SER A 56 -12.80 -8.02 3.06
C SER A 56 -12.15 -7.42 1.81
N PHE A 57 -11.18 -8.15 1.27
CA PHE A 57 -10.35 -7.71 0.17
C PHE A 57 -10.18 -8.80 -0.87
N ARG A 58 -9.92 -8.39 -2.11
CA ARG A 58 -9.52 -9.28 -3.20
C ARG A 58 -8.02 -9.55 -3.13
N GLY A 59 -7.63 -10.82 -3.26
CA GLY A 59 -6.24 -11.26 -3.28
C GLY A 59 -5.42 -10.58 -4.38
N LEU A 60 -4.12 -10.39 -4.13
CA LEU A 60 -3.21 -9.69 -5.05
C LEU A 60 -3.05 -10.39 -6.41
N PHE A 61 -2.87 -11.71 -6.40
CA PHE A 61 -2.61 -12.51 -7.60
C PHE A 61 -3.86 -13.23 -8.12
N ASN A 62 -4.79 -13.58 -7.22
CA ASN A 62 -6.06 -14.19 -7.56
C ASN A 62 -7.20 -13.34 -7.01
N GLN A 63 -7.89 -12.60 -7.89
CA GLN A 63 -8.98 -11.71 -7.49
C GLN A 63 -10.25 -12.45 -7.04
N LYS A 64 -10.39 -13.75 -7.38
CA LYS A 64 -11.47 -14.62 -6.87
C LYS A 64 -11.24 -15.00 -5.41
N LYS A 65 -9.98 -14.99 -4.94
CA LYS A 65 -9.67 -15.25 -3.53
C LYS A 65 -10.03 -14.02 -2.70
N ILE A 66 -11.06 -14.15 -1.87
CA ILE A 66 -11.45 -13.14 -0.89
C ILE A 66 -10.79 -13.48 0.44
N MET A 67 -10.25 -12.48 1.12
CA MET A 67 -9.71 -12.62 2.47
C MET A 67 -10.26 -11.48 3.34
N SER A 68 -10.58 -11.78 4.59
CA SER A 68 -11.21 -10.83 5.50
C SER A 68 -10.59 -10.89 6.90
N PHE A 69 -10.82 -9.83 7.66
CA PHE A 69 -10.67 -9.81 9.11
C PHE A 69 -11.78 -8.97 9.72
N ASN A 70 -11.92 -9.05 11.04
CA ASN A 70 -12.87 -8.25 11.80
C ASN A 70 -12.14 -7.23 12.67
N LEU A 71 -12.62 -6.00 12.66
CA LEU A 71 -12.43 -5.05 13.73
C LEU A 71 -13.47 -5.34 14.82
N PHE A 72 -13.07 -5.26 16.08
CA PHE A 72 -13.93 -5.58 17.22
C PHE A 72 -14.30 -4.32 17.99
N SER A 73 -15.42 -4.38 18.70
CA SER A 73 -15.77 -3.40 19.71
C SER A 73 -14.64 -3.27 20.75
N ILE A 74 -14.41 -2.05 21.20
CA ILE A 74 -13.33 -1.73 22.13
C ILE A 74 -13.72 -2.25 23.51
N LYS A 75 -12.79 -2.94 24.18
CA LYS A 75 -12.93 -3.40 25.56
C LYS A 75 -11.87 -2.75 26.46
N GLY A 76 -12.22 -2.54 27.72
CA GLY A 76 -11.33 -1.97 28.72
C GLY A 76 -10.95 -0.53 28.39
N ASP A 77 -9.66 -0.25 28.50
CA ASP A 77 -9.07 1.08 28.42
C ASP A 77 -8.51 1.42 27.02
N ASP A 78 -8.59 0.51 26.03
CA ASP A 78 -8.18 0.82 24.65
C ASP A 78 -9.09 1.89 24.01
N LYS A 79 -8.61 2.54 22.95
CA LYS A 79 -9.35 3.63 22.26
C LYS A 79 -9.03 3.63 20.77
N PHE A 80 -10.05 3.71 19.92
CA PHE A 80 -9.86 3.99 18.50
C PHE A 80 -9.41 5.44 18.31
N LEU A 81 -8.22 5.59 17.72
CA LEU A 81 -7.57 6.88 17.47
C LEU A 81 -7.86 7.43 16.08
N GLY A 82 -8.23 6.56 15.12
CA GLY A 82 -8.66 6.97 13.79
C GLY A 82 -8.10 6.10 12.67
N ILE A 83 -8.36 6.55 11.44
CA ILE A 83 -7.85 5.94 10.21
C ILE A 83 -6.72 6.79 9.65
N PHE A 84 -5.62 6.16 9.28
CA PHE A 84 -4.47 6.84 8.68
C PHE A 84 -4.11 6.19 7.35
N TYR A 85 -3.71 7.01 6.38
CA TYR A 85 -3.23 6.55 5.08
C TYR A 85 -1.75 6.84 4.96
N GLY A 86 -1.03 5.96 4.28
CA GLY A 86 0.39 6.17 4.04
C GLY A 86 0.99 5.18 3.06
N TYR A 87 2.31 5.20 2.98
CA TYR A 87 3.10 4.22 2.25
C TYR A 87 4.35 3.86 3.04
N LYS A 88 4.84 2.63 2.86
CA LYS A 88 6.11 2.13 3.41
C LYS A 88 6.89 1.43 2.32
N LYS A 89 8.20 1.24 2.53
CA LYS A 89 8.97 0.28 1.73
C LYS A 89 8.43 -1.14 1.99
N PRO A 90 8.37 -2.01 0.99
CA PRO A 90 8.01 -3.41 1.19
C PRO A 90 8.89 -4.10 2.22
N ILE A 91 8.28 -4.89 3.11
CA ILE A 91 9.03 -5.77 4.03
C ILE A 91 9.73 -6.90 3.24
N ARG A 92 9.14 -7.33 2.12
CA ARG A 92 9.73 -8.27 1.15
C ARG A 92 9.50 -7.75 -0.26
N ASN A 93 10.44 -8.00 -1.17
CA ASN A 93 10.29 -7.67 -2.59
C ASN A 93 9.09 -8.42 -3.16
N ILE A 94 7.97 -7.70 -3.35
CA ILE A 94 6.80 -8.27 -3.99
C ILE A 94 7.08 -8.29 -5.48
N ILE A 95 7.23 -9.49 -6.02
CA ILE A 95 7.48 -9.72 -7.44
C ILE A 95 6.13 -9.93 -8.13
N LYS A 96 5.81 -9.08 -9.11
CA LYS A 96 4.75 -9.39 -10.08
C LYS A 96 5.42 -9.81 -11.39
N LYS A 97 5.20 -11.07 -11.78
CA LYS A 97 5.47 -11.55 -13.14
C LYS A 97 4.25 -11.26 -14.00
N TYR A 98 4.44 -10.68 -15.17
CA TYR A 98 3.41 -10.52 -16.18
C TYR A 98 4.03 -10.68 -17.55
N GLU A 99 3.24 -11.20 -18.48
CA GLU A 99 3.67 -11.39 -19.87
C GLU A 99 3.27 -10.16 -20.68
N GLU A 100 4.21 -9.64 -21.45
CA GLU A 100 3.97 -8.55 -22.39
C GLU A 100 4.74 -8.89 -23.67
N ASN A 101 4.00 -9.11 -24.77
CA ASN A 101 4.54 -9.49 -26.07
C ASN A 101 5.42 -10.77 -26.02
N GLY A 102 4.99 -11.80 -25.30
CA GLY A 102 5.74 -13.06 -25.15
C GLY A 102 6.95 -13.00 -24.21
N ILE A 103 7.25 -11.84 -23.62
CA ILE A 103 8.36 -11.67 -22.67
C ILE A 103 7.82 -11.60 -21.24
N ILE A 104 8.34 -12.46 -20.36
CA ILE A 104 8.03 -12.42 -18.93
C ILE A 104 8.75 -11.23 -18.29
N LYS A 105 7.99 -10.18 -17.99
CA LYS A 105 8.49 -9.01 -17.26
C LYS A 105 8.23 -9.17 -15.76
N THR A 106 9.20 -8.70 -14.98
CA THR A 106 9.18 -8.76 -13.52
C THR A 106 9.19 -7.34 -12.96
N SER A 107 8.12 -6.93 -12.27
CA SER A 107 8.07 -5.63 -11.61
C SER A 107 8.13 -5.76 -10.09
N PHE A 108 8.97 -4.95 -9.46
CA PHE A 108 9.05 -4.79 -8.01
C PHE A 108 8.18 -3.61 -7.55
N PHE A 109 7.55 -3.75 -6.38
CA PHE A 109 6.88 -2.63 -5.75
C PHE A 109 7.91 -1.78 -5.00
N SER A 110 8.16 -0.54 -5.41
CA SER A 110 9.04 0.38 -4.68
C SER A 110 8.40 0.92 -3.39
N LYS A 111 7.06 0.99 -3.37
CA LYS A 111 6.24 1.44 -2.23
C LYS A 111 4.99 0.57 -2.12
N ILE A 112 4.59 0.29 -0.88
CA ILE A 112 3.31 -0.33 -0.58
C ILE A 112 2.46 0.67 0.18
N TYR A 113 1.26 0.94 -0.34
CA TYR A 113 0.29 1.84 0.24
C TYR A 113 -0.59 1.11 1.24
N TYR A 114 -0.98 1.80 2.31
CA TYR A 114 -1.76 1.20 3.37
C TYR A 114 -2.85 2.12 3.93
N ILE A 115 -3.80 1.46 4.58
CA ILE A 115 -4.76 2.04 5.52
C ILE A 115 -4.45 1.45 6.89
N GLU A 116 -4.30 2.30 7.88
CA GLU A 116 -4.05 1.93 9.27
C GLU A 116 -5.30 2.23 10.09
N PHE A 117 -5.82 1.22 10.76
CA PHE A 117 -6.78 1.39 11.85
C PHE A 117 -5.99 1.47 13.15
N ARG A 118 -5.92 2.67 13.73
CA ARG A 118 -5.07 2.92 14.89
C ARG A 118 -5.88 2.89 16.18
N PHE A 119 -5.35 2.20 17.16
CA PHE A 119 -5.86 2.10 18.52
C PHE A 119 -4.79 2.57 19.50
N ARG A 120 -5.15 2.77 20.77
CA ARG A 120 -4.21 3.16 21.82
C ARG A 120 -3.21 2.03 22.09
N LYS A 121 -3.69 0.79 22.10
CA LYS A 121 -2.91 -0.43 22.38
C LYS A 121 -2.43 -1.18 21.13
N GLY A 122 -2.65 -0.66 19.93
CA GLY A 122 -2.26 -1.36 18.73
C GLY A 122 -2.69 -0.70 17.44
N SER A 123 -2.33 -1.33 16.31
CA SER A 123 -2.71 -0.88 14.98
C SER A 123 -2.92 -2.06 14.04
N VAL A 124 -3.77 -1.86 13.02
CA VAL A 124 -3.93 -2.83 11.92
C VAL A 124 -3.58 -2.15 10.60
N PHE A 125 -2.49 -2.59 9.97
CA PHE A 125 -2.03 -2.13 8.66
C PHE A 125 -2.59 -3.01 7.53
N CYS A 126 -3.48 -2.40 6.74
CA CYS A 126 -4.08 -2.98 5.55
C CYS A 126 -3.32 -2.51 4.31
N TYR A 127 -2.57 -3.39 3.66
CA TYR A 127 -1.79 -3.03 2.47
C TYR A 127 -2.60 -3.25 1.20
N ILE A 128 -2.77 -2.20 0.40
CA ILE A 128 -3.69 -2.23 -0.75
C ILE A 128 -3.01 -1.62 -1.96
N LYS A 129 -2.81 -2.44 -3.00
CA LYS A 129 -2.21 -2.02 -4.25
C LYS A 129 -3.02 -0.95 -4.96
N GLY A 130 -4.35 -1.06 -4.96
CA GLY A 130 -5.26 -0.13 -5.63
C GLY A 130 -5.06 1.34 -5.23
N ILE A 131 -4.70 1.59 -3.96
CA ILE A 131 -4.51 2.95 -3.42
C ILE A 131 -3.42 3.73 -4.17
N HIS A 132 -2.38 3.05 -4.67
CA HIS A 132 -1.32 3.70 -5.46
C HIS A 132 -1.89 4.49 -6.65
N ARG A 133 -2.94 3.98 -7.30
CA ARG A 133 -3.56 4.60 -8.48
C ARG A 133 -4.21 5.94 -8.16
N LEU A 134 -4.62 6.16 -6.90
CA LEU A 134 -5.22 7.43 -6.46
C LEU A 134 -4.23 8.60 -6.51
N LEU A 135 -2.93 8.30 -6.45
CA LEU A 135 -1.86 9.29 -6.48
C LEU A 135 -1.36 9.62 -7.89
N GLN A 136 -1.69 8.80 -8.89
CA GLN A 136 -1.29 9.01 -10.27
C GLN A 136 -2.22 10.04 -10.94
N LYS A 137 -1.67 11.14 -11.47
CA LYS A 137 -2.46 12.26 -12.02
C LYS A 137 -3.32 11.84 -13.22
N ASP A 138 -2.73 11.07 -14.12
CA ASP A 138 -3.35 10.49 -15.32
C ASP A 138 -4.48 9.52 -14.95
N ARG A 139 -4.29 8.69 -13.92
CA ARG A 139 -5.26 7.64 -13.57
C ARG A 139 -6.33 8.06 -12.58
N PHE A 140 -6.15 9.17 -11.87
CA PHE A 140 -7.09 9.61 -10.84
C PHE A 140 -8.49 9.91 -11.39
N LYS A 141 -8.58 10.38 -12.64
CA LYS A 141 -9.86 10.67 -13.32
C LYS A 141 -10.60 9.41 -13.80
N THR A 142 -9.98 8.24 -13.71
CA THR A 142 -10.63 6.99 -14.15
C THR A 142 -11.80 6.63 -13.24
N LYS A 143 -12.83 6.01 -13.83
CA LYS A 143 -13.99 5.46 -13.10
C LYS A 143 -13.59 4.57 -11.94
N TYR A 144 -12.54 3.77 -12.12
CA TYR A 144 -11.99 2.92 -11.06
C TYR A 144 -11.55 3.72 -9.83
N CYS A 145 -10.79 4.80 -10.03
CA CYS A 145 -10.30 5.64 -8.93
C CYS A 145 -11.43 6.37 -8.21
N GLN A 146 -12.44 6.86 -8.94
CA GLN A 146 -13.62 7.49 -8.35
C GLN A 146 -14.38 6.51 -7.44
N VAL A 147 -14.68 5.31 -7.95
CA VAL A 147 -15.34 4.24 -7.17
C VAL A 147 -14.51 3.83 -5.97
N LEU A 148 -13.17 3.75 -6.10
CA LEU A 148 -12.29 3.43 -4.98
C LEU A 148 -12.33 4.52 -3.90
N VAL A 149 -12.32 5.80 -4.28
CA VAL A 149 -12.44 6.92 -3.32
C VAL A 149 -13.79 6.89 -2.61
N GLU A 150 -14.88 6.65 -3.33
CA GLU A 150 -16.22 6.52 -2.73
C GLU A 150 -16.29 5.38 -1.72
N LYS A 151 -15.74 4.21 -2.08
CA LYS A 151 -15.65 3.05 -1.16
C LYS A 151 -14.83 3.37 0.08
N LEU A 152 -13.70 4.04 -0.06
CA LEU A 152 -12.85 4.47 1.06
C LEU A 152 -13.57 5.48 1.96
N SER A 153 -14.23 6.47 1.38
CA SER A 153 -15.02 7.46 2.13
C SER A 153 -16.19 6.80 2.87
N LYS A 154 -16.84 5.79 2.27
CA LYS A 154 -17.88 4.99 2.93
C LYS A 154 -17.31 4.17 4.09
N LEU A 155 -16.17 3.48 3.87
CA LEU A 155 -15.47 2.73 4.92
C LEU A 155 -15.09 3.63 6.11
N GLU A 156 -14.54 4.81 5.82
CA GLU A 156 -14.19 5.78 6.85
C GLU A 156 -15.37 6.15 7.73
N ARG A 157 -16.49 6.51 7.09
CA ARG A 157 -17.71 6.88 7.80
C ARG A 157 -18.20 5.72 8.66
N GLU A 158 -18.31 4.52 8.11
CA GLU A 158 -18.86 3.36 8.81
C GLU A 158 -17.97 2.90 9.98
N VAL A 159 -16.65 2.90 9.82
CA VAL A 159 -15.72 2.57 10.92
C VAL A 159 -15.75 3.63 12.02
N HIS A 160 -15.84 4.91 11.67
CA HIS A 160 -15.98 5.98 12.67
C HIS A 160 -17.30 5.85 13.43
N LEU A 161 -18.41 5.57 12.74
CA LEU A 161 -19.71 5.30 13.36
C LEU A 161 -19.65 4.08 14.29
N PHE A 162 -19.04 2.98 13.84
CA PHE A 162 -18.86 1.77 14.64
C PHE A 162 -18.13 2.03 15.96
N TYR A 163 -17.16 2.95 15.98
CA TYR A 163 -16.44 3.37 17.17
C TYR A 163 -16.98 4.63 17.85
N ASN A 164 -18.18 5.08 17.49
CA ASN A 164 -18.83 6.28 18.00
C ASN A 164 -17.91 7.53 17.96
N LYS A 165 -17.21 7.71 16.84
CA LYS A 165 -16.33 8.85 16.55
C LYS A 165 -16.92 9.70 15.43
N LYS A 166 -16.68 11.01 15.50
CA LYS A 166 -16.99 11.92 14.39
C LYS A 166 -15.90 11.81 13.33
N LEU A 167 -16.30 11.59 12.07
CA LEU A 167 -15.38 11.67 10.95
C LEU A 167 -15.00 13.16 10.72
N PRO A 168 -13.71 13.50 10.60
CA PRO A 168 -13.32 14.89 10.36
C PRO A 168 -13.85 15.45 9.03
N LYS A 169 -14.15 16.75 9.00
CA LYS A 169 -14.63 17.45 7.80
C LYS A 169 -13.66 17.25 6.62
N GLY A 170 -14.24 16.93 5.46
CA GLY A 170 -13.51 16.70 4.21
C GLY A 170 -12.98 15.28 4.01
N GLY A 171 -13.18 14.35 4.95
CA GLY A 171 -12.75 12.94 4.81
C GLY A 171 -11.25 12.73 4.93
N LEU A 172 -10.83 11.54 5.33
CA LEU A 172 -9.41 11.24 5.57
C LEU A 172 -8.69 10.94 4.25
N VAL A 173 -9.30 10.15 3.37
CA VAL A 173 -8.75 9.78 2.06
C VAL A 173 -8.54 11.01 1.17
N HIS A 174 -9.51 11.92 1.11
CA HIS A 174 -9.40 13.13 0.29
C HIS A 174 -8.28 14.04 0.78
N ARG A 175 -8.19 14.24 2.10
CA ARG A 175 -7.11 15.04 2.70
C ARG A 175 -5.74 14.41 2.47
N TRP A 176 -5.64 13.09 2.60
CA TRP A 176 -4.41 12.36 2.33
C TRP A 176 -3.98 12.47 0.86
N ILE A 177 -4.91 12.28 -0.10
CA ILE A 177 -4.62 12.43 -1.52
C ILE A 177 -4.17 13.85 -1.84
N LYS A 178 -4.87 14.88 -1.32
CA LYS A 178 -4.52 16.29 -1.55
C LYS A 178 -3.12 16.61 -1.03
N LYS A 179 -2.83 16.22 0.22
CA LYS A 179 -1.50 16.39 0.83
C LYS A 179 -0.41 15.69 0.02
N THR A 180 -0.62 14.41 -0.28
CA THR A 180 0.38 13.58 -0.96
C THR A 180 0.63 14.04 -2.40
N LYS A 181 -0.38 14.51 -3.13
CA LYS A 181 -0.21 15.09 -4.48
C LYS A 181 0.51 16.43 -4.44
N GLY A 182 0.23 17.27 -3.44
CA GLY A 182 0.97 18.52 -3.21
C GLY A 182 2.45 18.23 -2.94
N ASP A 183 2.74 17.28 -2.06
CA ASP A 183 4.10 16.83 -1.77
C ASP A 183 4.78 16.21 -3.01
N TYR A 184 4.06 15.41 -3.79
CA TYR A 184 4.59 14.80 -5.03
C TYR A 184 4.96 15.86 -6.08
N HIS A 185 4.19 16.94 -6.20
CA HIS A 185 4.53 18.04 -7.10
C HIS A 185 5.79 18.77 -6.64
N ARG A 186 5.91 19.05 -5.34
CA ARG A 186 7.09 19.69 -4.75
C ARG A 186 8.35 18.83 -4.87
N ILE A 187 8.21 17.52 -4.66
CA ILE A 187 9.29 16.54 -4.84
C ILE A 187 9.67 16.47 -6.32
N ASN A 188 8.74 16.28 -7.25
CA ASN A 188 9.09 16.19 -8.67
C ASN A 188 9.70 17.49 -9.24
N GLN A 189 9.32 18.66 -8.75
CA GLN A 189 10.02 19.90 -9.11
C GLN A 189 11.48 19.86 -8.61
N ARG A 190 11.71 19.48 -7.35
CA ARG A 190 13.06 19.36 -6.77
C ARG A 190 13.94 18.32 -7.48
N TRP A 191 13.38 17.15 -7.80
CA TRP A 191 14.09 16.10 -8.56
C TRP A 191 14.30 16.47 -10.02
N SER A 192 13.48 17.37 -10.58
CA SER A 192 13.69 17.95 -11.91
C SER A 192 14.90 18.88 -11.91
N TRP A 193 15.05 19.73 -10.89
CA TRP A 193 16.21 20.60 -10.73
C TRP A 193 17.49 19.79 -10.45
N GLU A 194 17.44 18.82 -9.53
CA GLU A 194 18.60 17.96 -9.21
C GLU A 194 19.04 17.10 -10.41
N LYS A 195 18.11 16.63 -11.26
CA LYS A 195 18.45 15.97 -12.53
C LYS A 195 19.00 16.94 -13.57
N TYR A 196 18.48 18.16 -13.65
CA TYR A 196 18.98 19.17 -14.58
C TYR A 196 20.42 19.59 -14.22
N ASP A 197 20.70 19.73 -12.92
CA ASP A 197 22.04 20.03 -12.41
C ASP A 197 22.99 18.85 -12.62
N GLN A 198 22.57 17.60 -12.36
CA GLN A 198 23.38 16.43 -12.69
C GLN A 198 23.66 16.29 -14.19
N TYR A 199 22.67 16.54 -15.04
CA TYR A 199 22.84 16.48 -16.50
C TYR A 199 23.80 17.57 -17.00
N ASN A 200 23.72 18.78 -16.45
CA ASN A 200 24.65 19.87 -16.76
C ASN A 200 26.06 19.60 -16.24
N ILE A 201 26.22 19.05 -15.03
CA ILE A 201 27.52 18.64 -14.49
C ILE A 201 28.13 17.53 -15.36
N CYS A 202 27.34 16.52 -15.74
CA CYS A 202 27.79 15.45 -16.64
C CYS A 202 28.20 16.00 -18.02
N ASN A 203 27.47 16.96 -18.59
CA ASN A 203 27.83 17.56 -19.88
C ASN A 203 29.09 18.43 -19.80
N ILE A 204 29.29 19.16 -18.70
CA ILE A 204 30.50 19.96 -18.46
C ILE A 204 31.72 19.04 -18.26
N ILE A 205 31.56 17.93 -17.54
CA ILE A 205 32.62 16.94 -17.36
C ILE A 205 32.93 16.24 -18.68
N SER A 206 31.92 15.86 -19.44
CA SER A 206 32.09 15.18 -20.75
C SER A 206 32.75 16.10 -21.79
N SER A 207 32.41 17.39 -21.83
CA SER A 207 33.07 18.35 -22.74
C SER A 207 34.52 18.64 -22.34
N LYS A 208 34.82 18.68 -21.04
CA LYS A 208 36.20 18.76 -20.54
C LYS A 208 37.00 17.50 -20.84
N ILE A 209 36.41 16.31 -20.70
CA ILE A 209 37.07 15.05 -21.03
C ILE A 209 37.32 14.96 -22.54
N SER A 210 36.35 15.28 -23.40
CA SER A 210 36.55 15.29 -24.86
C SER A 210 37.60 16.30 -25.32
N SER A 211 37.70 17.47 -24.67
CA SER A 211 38.75 18.45 -24.99
C SER A 211 40.14 18.03 -24.50
N ILE A 212 40.23 17.23 -23.42
CA ILE A 212 41.46 16.60 -22.96
C ILE A 212 41.88 15.45 -23.89
N VAL A 213 40.96 14.56 -24.26
CA VAL A 213 41.24 13.42 -25.16
C VAL A 213 41.70 13.90 -26.54
N ASN A 214 41.07 14.93 -27.10
CA ASN A 214 41.50 15.54 -28.36
C ASN A 214 42.87 16.25 -28.26
N ARG A 215 43.28 16.70 -27.06
CA ARG A 215 44.57 17.35 -26.85
C ARG A 215 45.73 16.36 -26.66
N TYR A 216 45.43 15.11 -26.28
CA TYR A 216 46.45 14.07 -26.01
C TYR A 216 46.41 12.87 -26.97
N GLY A 217 45.56 12.86 -28.01
CA GLY A 217 45.72 12.01 -29.19
C GLY A 217 45.66 10.49 -28.96
N TYR A 218 44.70 9.99 -28.17
CA TYR A 218 44.45 8.56 -28.07
C TYR A 218 43.36 8.14 -29.06
N SER A 219 43.76 7.46 -30.15
CA SER A 219 42.83 6.77 -31.05
C SER A 219 42.21 5.58 -30.35
N SER A 220 40.89 5.48 -30.46
CA SER A 220 40.03 4.39 -29.99
C SER A 220 40.58 2.98 -30.29
N PHE A 221 40.66 2.15 -29.25
CA PHE A 221 40.71 0.70 -29.42
C PHE A 221 39.29 0.20 -29.66
N ASP A 222 39.06 -0.37 -30.84
CA ASP A 222 37.91 -1.22 -31.14
C ASP A 222 38.08 -2.57 -30.42
N TYR A 223 37.10 -2.96 -29.60
CA TYR A 223 36.53 -4.32 -29.46
C TYR A 223 35.28 -4.28 -28.56
#